data_AF-A0A7V2XZT4-F1
#
_entry.id   AF-A0A7V2XZT4-F1
#
_cell.length_a   1.000
_cell.length_b   1.000
_cell.length_c   1.000
_cell.angle_alpha   90.00
_cell.angle_beta   90.00
_cell.angle_gamma   90.00
#
_symmetry.space_group_name_H-M   'P 1'
#
loop_
_entity.id
_entity.type
_entity.pdbx_description
1 polymer ?
#
loop_
_entity_poly.entity_id
_entity_poly.type
_entity_poly.pdbx_seq_one_letter_code
_entity_poly.pdbx_strand_id
1 'polypeptide(L)'
;YFSILTMGVSEIFYVIMVNTPWFGGAEGLNLPPVYTLPKFYLIGLFTFAAVYFLFRWLKRSKFGFALSAIRQDEDAAESSGVRTHFYKMLAFAISGFFPGIIGGAYVWYITYIDAVAAFDLHIVVQMIAVTMFGGLGTVVGPLIGSVFFTLLSEYLWARMPELYLVVLGIIIVLVIEFMPRGVVVHALEVLRIKVV
;
A
#
# COMPACT_ATOMS: atom_id res chain seq x y z
N TYR A 1 -12.33 4.36 -10.28
CA TYR A 1 -12.19 5.83 -10.43
C TYR A 1 -11.13 6.40 -9.48
N PHE A 2 -11.25 6.20 -8.16
CA PHE A 2 -10.30 6.72 -7.18
C PHE A 2 -8.82 6.39 -7.47
N SER A 3 -8.50 5.12 -7.75
CA SER A 3 -7.11 4.70 -8.02
C SER A 3 -6.51 5.35 -9.28
N ILE A 4 -7.33 5.60 -10.30
CA ILE A 4 -6.89 6.28 -11.54
C ILE A 4 -6.57 7.75 -11.23
N LEU A 5 -7.36 8.41 -10.39
CA LEU A 5 -7.05 9.76 -9.92
C LEU A 5 -5.75 9.81 -9.11
N THR A 6 -5.55 8.86 -8.18
CA THR A 6 -4.30 8.78 -7.41
C THR A 6 -3.09 8.56 -8.31
N MET A 7 -3.23 7.74 -9.35
CA MET A 7 -2.19 7.55 -10.37
C MET A 7 -1.92 8.84 -11.15
N GLY A 8 -2.95 9.57 -11.56
CA GLY A 8 -2.77 10.87 -12.22
C GLY A 8 -2.06 11.90 -11.31
N VAL A 9 -2.39 11.91 -10.02
CA VAL A 9 -1.69 12.76 -9.03
C VAL A 9 -0.22 12.35 -8.90
N SER A 10 0.08 11.06 -8.88
CA SER A 10 1.45 10.53 -8.87
C SER A 10 2.26 11.04 -10.06
N GLU A 11 1.68 11.03 -11.27
CA GLU A 11 2.33 11.51 -12.48
C GLU A 11 2.61 13.03 -12.44
N ILE A 12 1.68 13.81 -11.88
CA ILE A 12 1.90 15.25 -11.68
C ILE A 12 3.11 15.49 -10.77
N PHE A 13 3.23 14.75 -9.67
CA PHE A 13 4.38 14.86 -8.76
C PHE A 13 5.68 14.42 -9.44
N TYR A 14 5.66 13.37 -10.26
CA TYR A 14 6.80 12.95 -11.08
C TYR A 14 7.27 14.10 -11.98
N VAL A 15 6.36 14.70 -12.76
CA VAL A 15 6.69 15.83 -13.65
C VAL A 15 7.25 17.00 -12.85
N ILE A 16 6.68 17.32 -11.69
CA ILE A 16 7.21 18.38 -10.82
C ILE A 16 8.64 18.07 -10.34
N MET A 17 8.92 16.84 -9.91
CA MET A 17 10.26 16.46 -9.43
C MET A 17 11.31 16.53 -10.54
N VAL A 18 10.97 16.03 -11.73
CA VAL A 18 11.89 16.05 -12.88
C VAL A 18 12.16 17.47 -13.40
N ASN A 19 11.17 18.37 -13.33
CA ASN A 19 11.30 19.75 -13.82
C ASN A 19 11.85 20.74 -12.78
N THR A 20 12.00 20.34 -11.52
CA THR A 20 12.41 21.24 -10.44
C THR A 20 13.87 20.97 -10.04
N PRO A 21 14.80 21.94 -10.20
CA PRO A 21 16.22 21.76 -9.91
C PRO A 21 16.53 21.34 -8.47
N TRP A 22 15.67 21.72 -7.51
CA TRP A 22 15.81 21.37 -6.11
C TRP A 22 15.87 19.85 -5.88
N PHE A 23 15.15 19.06 -6.68
CA PHE A 23 15.09 17.60 -6.56
C PHE A 23 16.15 16.87 -7.41
N GLY A 24 17.14 17.60 -7.95
CA GLY A 24 18.14 17.03 -8.87
C GLY A 24 17.63 16.88 -10.31
N GLY A 25 16.42 17.34 -10.59
CA GLY A 25 15.81 17.27 -11.92
C GLY A 25 15.72 15.83 -12.45
N ALA A 26 16.04 15.63 -13.73
CA ALA A 26 16.04 14.32 -14.36
C ALA A 26 17.19 13.40 -13.91
N GLU A 27 18.27 13.94 -13.34
CA GLU A 27 19.44 13.15 -12.90
C GLU A 27 19.29 12.61 -11.47
N GLY A 28 18.35 13.16 -10.69
CA GLY A 28 18.13 12.76 -9.31
C GLY A 28 19.17 13.31 -8.33
N LEU A 29 19.11 12.84 -7.07
CA LEU A 29 20.00 13.29 -5.99
C LEU A 29 20.72 12.14 -5.31
N ASN A 30 22.02 12.29 -5.11
CA ASN A 30 22.80 11.39 -4.27
C ASN A 30 22.71 11.84 -2.81
N LEU A 31 22.46 10.89 -1.91
CA LEU A 31 22.36 11.12 -0.48
C LEU A 31 23.54 10.49 0.25
N PRO A 32 24.00 11.11 1.36
CA PRO A 32 25.04 10.48 2.17
C PRO A 32 24.51 9.17 2.79
N PRO A 33 25.36 8.13 2.92
CA PRO A 33 24.98 6.80 3.43
C PRO A 33 24.79 6.82 4.96
N VAL A 34 23.73 7.48 5.43
CA VAL A 34 23.42 7.63 6.86
C VAL A 34 22.64 6.43 7.41
N TYR A 35 21.81 5.81 6.55
CA TYR A 35 20.90 4.73 6.92
C TYR A 35 21.53 3.39 6.57
N THR A 36 21.84 2.61 7.59
CA THR A 36 22.32 1.23 7.42
C THR A 36 21.14 0.27 7.33
N LEU A 37 21.38 -0.92 6.78
CA LEU A 37 20.36 -1.97 6.68
C LEU A 37 19.60 -2.23 8.00
N PRO A 38 20.27 -2.35 9.18
CA PRO A 38 19.55 -2.52 10.44
C PRO A 38 18.66 -1.33 10.80
N LYS A 39 19.10 -0.08 10.53
CA LYS A 39 18.29 1.12 10.80
C LYS A 39 17.03 1.15 9.93
N PHE A 40 17.15 0.81 8.65
CA PHE A 40 16.01 0.74 7.75
C PHE A 40 14.97 -0.28 8.24
N TYR A 41 15.39 -1.49 8.60
CA TYR A 41 14.48 -2.51 9.16
C TYR A 41 13.88 -2.10 10.51
N LEU A 42 14.62 -1.40 11.37
CA LEU A 42 14.07 -0.87 12.63
C LEU A 42 12.98 0.18 12.37
N ILE A 43 13.18 1.09 11.41
CA ILE A 43 12.15 2.06 11.00
C ILE A 43 10.94 1.34 10.40
N GLY A 44 11.18 0.31 9.57
CA GLY A 44 10.13 -0.54 9.03
C GLY A 44 9.30 -1.21 10.12
N LEU A 45 9.97 -1.84 11.10
CA LEU A 45 9.31 -2.50 12.22
C LEU A 45 8.53 -1.53 13.11
N PHE A 46 9.11 -0.36 13.41
CA PHE A 46 8.44 0.67 14.21
C PHE A 46 7.21 1.21 13.48
N THR A 47 7.33 1.48 12.18
CA THR A 47 6.21 1.91 11.31
C THR A 47 5.12 0.85 11.28
N PHE A 48 5.47 -0.42 11.09
CA PHE A 48 4.51 -1.53 11.10
C PHE A 48 3.78 -1.63 12.45
N ALA A 49 4.52 -1.58 13.56
CA ALA A 49 3.93 -1.58 14.90
C ALA A 49 2.99 -0.38 15.09
N ALA A 50 3.41 0.82 14.70
CA ALA A 50 2.61 2.03 14.79
C ALA A 50 1.31 1.92 13.99
N VAL A 51 1.37 1.43 12.73
CA VAL A 51 0.19 1.18 11.90
C VAL A 51 -0.74 0.17 12.57
N TYR A 52 -0.20 -0.95 13.07
CA TYR A 52 -0.97 -2.00 13.71
C TYR A 52 -1.72 -1.50 14.96
N PHE A 53 -1.03 -0.79 15.85
CA PHE A 53 -1.63 -0.24 17.07
C PHE A 53 -2.62 0.89 16.75
N LEU A 54 -2.27 1.78 15.83
CA LEU A 54 -3.15 2.86 15.39
C LEU A 54 -4.44 2.29 14.80
N PHE A 55 -4.35 1.28 13.94
CA PHE A 55 -5.52 0.64 13.35
C PHE A 55 -6.42 0.00 14.42
N ARG A 56 -5.82 -0.72 15.40
CA ARG A 56 -6.59 -1.31 16.51
C ARG A 56 -7.31 -0.26 17.35
N TRP A 57 -6.66 0.88 17.58
CA TRP A 57 -7.24 1.99 18.32
C TRP A 57 -8.36 2.68 17.51
N LEU A 58 -8.11 2.97 16.22
CA LEU A 58 -9.08 3.58 15.32
C LEU A 58 -10.33 2.71 15.12
N LYS A 59 -10.18 1.38 15.00
CA LYS A 59 -11.31 0.44 14.87
C LYS A 59 -12.28 0.53 16.04
N ARG A 60 -11.81 0.88 17.24
CA ARG A 60 -12.63 1.03 18.45
C ARG A 60 -13.06 2.47 18.74
N SER A 61 -12.60 3.44 17.97
CA SER A 61 -12.90 4.86 18.18
C SER A 61 -14.09 5.30 17.33
N LYS A 62 -14.60 6.52 17.61
CA LYS A 62 -15.66 7.16 16.82
C LYS A 62 -15.32 7.22 15.32
N PHE A 63 -14.04 7.31 14.99
CA PHE A 63 -13.56 7.32 13.61
C PHE A 63 -13.84 5.98 12.90
N GLY A 64 -13.54 4.85 13.54
CA GLY A 64 -13.83 3.52 12.99
C GLY A 64 -15.32 3.26 12.83
N PHE A 65 -16.14 3.70 13.79
CA PHE A 65 -17.60 3.61 13.68
C PHE A 65 -18.15 4.48 12.55
N ALA A 66 -17.66 5.72 12.40
CA ALA A 66 -18.06 6.62 11.32
C ALA A 66 -17.71 6.02 9.94
N LEU A 67 -16.50 5.49 9.76
CA LEU A 67 -16.11 4.80 8.53
C LEU A 67 -16.94 3.54 8.26
N SER A 68 -17.30 2.80 9.31
CA SER A 68 -18.17 1.62 9.17
C SER A 68 -19.58 1.98 8.73
N ALA A 69 -20.13 3.09 9.24
CA ALA A 69 -21.42 3.63 8.82
C ALA A 69 -21.38 4.11 7.37
N ILE A 70 -20.35 4.89 6.99
CA ILE A 70 -20.14 5.34 5.60
C ILE A 70 -20.03 4.15 4.64
N ARG A 71 -19.38 3.06 5.06
CA ARG A 71 -19.24 1.84 4.25
C ARG A 71 -20.58 1.13 4.01
N GLN A 72 -21.55 1.27 4.92
CA GLN A 72 -22.87 0.65 4.78
C GLN A 72 -23.77 1.46 3.85
N ASP A 73 -23.92 2.74 4.15
CA ASP A 73 -24.71 3.68 3.37
C ASP A 73 -24.20 5.10 3.67
N GLU A 74 -23.64 5.76 2.66
CA GLU A 74 -23.06 7.08 2.81
C GLU A 74 -24.14 8.15 3.04
N ASP A 75 -25.24 8.08 2.28
CA ASP A 75 -26.32 9.07 2.32
C ASP A 75 -27.05 9.00 3.67
N ALA A 76 -27.26 7.79 4.20
CA ALA A 76 -27.84 7.57 5.52
C ALA A 76 -26.89 8.04 6.65
N ALA A 77 -25.58 7.82 6.50
CA ALA A 77 -24.60 8.28 7.48
C ALA A 77 -24.56 9.82 7.53
N GLU A 78 -24.61 10.49 6.37
CA GLU A 78 -24.65 11.94 6.29
C GLU A 78 -25.94 12.50 6.92
N SER A 79 -27.08 11.89 6.62
CA SER A 79 -28.38 12.24 7.23
C SER A 79 -28.40 12.07 8.75
N SER A 80 -27.58 11.15 9.28
CA SER A 80 -27.40 10.91 10.72
C SER A 80 -26.41 11.87 11.39
N GLY A 81 -25.89 12.87 10.66
CA GLY A 81 -24.96 13.88 11.17
C GLY A 81 -23.48 13.48 11.10
N VAL A 82 -23.13 12.39 10.41
CA VAL A 82 -21.72 12.03 10.17
C VAL A 82 -21.16 12.89 9.05
N ARG A 83 -20.07 13.62 9.33
CA ARG A 83 -19.34 14.41 8.31
C ARG A 83 -18.55 13.49 7.38
N THR A 84 -19.21 12.81 6.45
CA THR A 84 -18.66 11.76 5.57
C THR A 84 -17.40 12.24 4.83
N HIS A 85 -17.44 13.44 4.25
CA HIS A 85 -16.31 14.06 3.55
C HIS A 85 -15.06 14.18 4.43
N PHE A 86 -15.20 14.67 5.66
CA PHE A 86 -14.09 14.84 6.59
C PHE A 86 -13.46 13.49 6.97
N TYR A 87 -14.28 12.48 7.28
CA TYR A 87 -13.79 11.15 7.64
C TYR A 87 -13.08 10.45 6.47
N LYS A 88 -13.58 10.62 5.23
CA LYS A 88 -12.93 10.08 4.03
C LYS A 88 -11.60 10.76 3.72
N MET A 89 -11.52 12.09 3.81
CA MET A 89 -10.24 12.81 3.65
C MET A 89 -9.21 12.39 4.69
N LEU A 90 -9.63 12.27 5.96
CA LEU A 90 -8.73 11.86 7.04
C LEU A 90 -8.26 10.41 6.84
N ALA A 91 -9.13 9.50 6.41
CA ALA A 91 -8.74 8.14 6.05
C ALA A 91 -7.71 8.12 4.91
N PHE A 92 -7.91 8.94 3.88
CA PHE A 92 -6.97 9.09 2.79
C PHE A 92 -5.60 9.62 3.27
N ALA A 93 -5.59 10.70 4.07
CA ALA A 93 -4.36 11.26 4.61
C ALA A 93 -3.57 10.23 5.46
N ILE A 94 -4.25 9.48 6.32
CA ILE A 94 -3.64 8.43 7.15
C ILE A 94 -3.08 7.30 6.27
N SER A 95 -3.78 6.92 5.19
CA SER A 95 -3.31 5.88 4.27
C SER A 95 -2.01 6.23 3.54
N GLY A 96 -1.79 7.50 3.20
CA GLY A 96 -0.56 7.97 2.53
C GLY A 96 0.59 8.26 3.50
N PHE A 97 0.30 8.59 4.76
CA PHE A 97 1.31 8.99 5.75
C PHE A 97 2.36 7.91 6.01
N PHE A 98 1.94 6.68 6.31
CA PHE A 98 2.88 5.61 6.66
C PHE A 98 3.70 5.09 5.47
N PRO A 99 3.13 4.85 4.28
CA PRO A 99 3.91 4.58 3.07
C PRO A 99 4.93 5.70 2.78
N GLY A 100 4.57 6.96 3.03
CA GLY A 100 5.49 8.10 2.89
C GLY A 100 6.71 8.02 3.82
N ILE A 101 6.52 7.61 5.08
CA ILE A 101 7.64 7.39 6.02
C ILE A 101 8.57 6.29 5.51
N ILE A 102 8.01 5.16 5.06
CA ILE A 102 8.81 4.04 4.54
C ILE A 102 9.53 4.44 3.25
N GLY A 103 8.87 5.13 2.33
CA GLY A 103 9.48 5.61 1.09
C GLY A 103 10.63 6.58 1.35
N GLY A 104 10.46 7.51 2.29
CA GLY A 104 11.54 8.39 2.73
C GLY A 104 12.72 7.61 3.32
N ALA A 105 12.46 6.68 4.24
CA ALA A 105 13.51 5.85 4.83
C ALA A 105 14.21 4.94 3.79
N TYR A 106 13.48 4.46 2.78
CA TYR A 106 13.98 3.63 1.70
C TYR A 106 14.99 4.39 0.84
N VAL A 107 14.67 5.62 0.45
CA VAL A 107 15.56 6.52 -0.29
C VAL A 107 16.88 6.76 0.44
N TRP A 108 16.85 6.99 1.75
CA TRP A 108 18.07 7.15 2.56
C TRP A 108 18.89 5.87 2.66
N TYR A 109 18.25 4.70 2.57
CA TYR A 109 18.89 3.40 2.57
C TYR A 109 19.56 3.08 1.22
N ILE A 110 18.89 3.36 0.10
CA ILE A 110 19.46 3.17 -1.25
C ILE A 110 20.42 4.30 -1.66
N THR A 111 20.48 5.38 -0.89
CA THR A 111 21.40 6.54 -1.04
C THR A 111 21.26 7.34 -2.33
N TYR A 112 20.15 7.14 -3.05
CA TYR A 112 19.89 7.79 -4.32
C TYR A 112 18.39 8.06 -4.47
N ILE A 113 18.04 9.28 -4.89
CA ILE A 113 16.69 9.68 -5.24
C ILE A 113 16.60 9.73 -6.75
N ASP A 114 15.74 8.89 -7.31
CA ASP A 114 15.34 8.93 -8.71
C ASP A 114 13.82 9.07 -8.80
N ALA A 115 13.34 10.08 -9.52
CA ALA A 115 11.92 10.30 -9.73
C ALA A 115 11.28 9.15 -10.52
N VAL A 116 12.01 8.54 -11.47
CA VAL A 116 11.49 7.42 -12.27
C VAL A 116 11.23 6.22 -11.35
N ALA A 117 12.21 5.84 -10.53
CA ALA A 117 12.05 4.76 -9.56
C ALA A 117 11.00 5.07 -8.47
N ALA A 118 10.87 6.33 -8.02
CA ALA A 118 9.96 6.71 -6.94
C ALA A 118 8.48 6.67 -7.36
N PHE A 119 8.16 6.95 -8.63
CA PHE A 119 6.80 6.97 -9.16
C PHE A 119 6.52 5.82 -10.13
N ASP A 120 7.31 4.75 -10.05
CA ASP A 120 7.16 3.58 -10.91
C ASP A 120 5.79 2.92 -10.73
N LEU A 121 5.07 2.72 -11.84
CA LEU A 121 3.76 2.07 -11.88
C LEU A 121 3.81 0.64 -11.31
N HIS A 122 4.94 -0.05 -11.44
CA HIS A 122 5.14 -1.39 -10.89
C HIS A 122 4.89 -1.44 -9.39
N ILE A 123 5.34 -0.42 -8.64
CA ILE A 123 5.13 -0.34 -7.18
C ILE A 123 3.64 -0.25 -6.87
N VAL A 124 2.90 0.58 -7.60
CA VAL A 124 1.45 0.75 -7.41
C VAL A 124 0.70 -0.56 -7.67
N VAL A 125 1.02 -1.23 -8.78
CA VAL A 125 0.42 -2.53 -9.13
C VAL A 125 0.76 -3.59 -8.09
N GLN A 126 2.02 -3.65 -7.64
CA GLN A 126 2.46 -4.56 -6.60
C GLN A 126 1.73 -4.33 -5.27
N MET A 127 1.54 -3.07 -4.85
CA MET A 127 0.78 -2.74 -3.63
C MET A 127 -0.68 -3.19 -3.73
N ILE A 128 -1.33 -2.97 -4.87
CA ILE A 128 -2.70 -3.44 -5.12
C ILE A 128 -2.72 -4.98 -5.05
N ALA A 129 -1.75 -5.65 -5.68
CA ALA A 129 -1.69 -7.09 -5.67
C ALA A 129 -1.52 -7.65 -4.26
N VAL A 130 -0.52 -7.20 -3.50
CA VAL A 130 -0.26 -7.62 -2.11
C VAL A 130 -1.51 -7.48 -1.23
N THR A 131 -2.20 -6.35 -1.34
CA THR A 131 -3.42 -6.11 -0.54
C THR A 131 -4.58 -7.01 -0.97
N MET A 132 -4.71 -7.30 -2.26
CA MET A 132 -5.68 -8.28 -2.77
C MET A 132 -5.38 -9.71 -2.33
N PHE A 133 -4.12 -10.14 -2.40
CA PHE A 133 -3.71 -11.46 -1.91
C PHE A 133 -4.03 -11.63 -0.42
N GLY A 134 -3.79 -10.59 0.36
CA GLY A 134 -4.10 -10.59 1.80
C GLY A 134 -5.58 -10.55 2.15
N GLY A 135 -6.40 -9.92 1.33
CA GLY A 135 -7.85 -9.81 1.52
C GLY A 135 -8.30 -8.57 2.28
N LEU A 136 -9.49 -8.10 1.90
CA LEU A 136 -10.04 -6.80 2.31
C LEU A 136 -10.61 -6.88 3.73
N GLY A 137 -10.16 -5.98 4.61
CA GLY A 137 -10.77 -5.76 5.93
C GLY A 137 -10.10 -6.48 7.12
N THR A 138 -8.97 -7.17 6.90
CA THR A 138 -8.16 -7.76 7.99
C THR A 138 -6.77 -7.13 8.06
N VAL A 139 -6.17 -7.14 9.25
CA VAL A 139 -4.77 -6.66 9.43
C VAL A 139 -3.76 -7.78 9.13
N VAL A 140 -4.15 -9.02 9.40
CA VAL A 140 -3.29 -10.20 9.19
C VAL A 140 -3.20 -10.55 7.70
N GLY A 141 -4.26 -10.29 6.94
CA GLY A 141 -4.32 -10.52 5.50
C GLY A 141 -3.15 -9.89 4.76
N PRO A 142 -3.00 -8.55 4.75
CA PRO A 142 -1.91 -7.87 4.04
C PRO A 142 -0.51 -8.31 4.49
N LEU A 143 -0.34 -8.73 5.75
CA LEU A 143 0.94 -9.26 6.24
C LEU A 143 1.29 -10.61 5.59
N ILE A 144 0.33 -11.53 5.54
CA ILE A 144 0.53 -12.84 4.88
C ILE A 144 0.63 -12.64 3.36
N GLY A 145 -0.23 -11.80 2.80
CA GLY A 145 -0.23 -11.45 1.39
C GLY A 145 1.10 -10.84 0.94
N SER A 146 1.72 -9.97 1.75
CA SER A 146 3.01 -9.37 1.40
C SER A 146 4.13 -10.41 1.43
N VAL A 147 4.19 -11.26 2.45
CA VAL A 147 5.21 -12.32 2.53
C VAL A 147 5.07 -13.28 1.35
N PHE A 148 3.86 -13.78 1.08
CA PHE A 148 3.61 -14.71 -0.02
C PHE A 148 3.94 -14.09 -1.37
N PHE A 149 3.44 -12.88 -1.62
CA PHE A 149 3.65 -12.18 -2.88
C PHE A 149 5.12 -11.86 -3.12
N THR A 150 5.84 -11.39 -2.09
CA THR A 150 7.27 -11.10 -2.21
C THR A 150 8.05 -12.37 -2.55
N LEU A 151 7.82 -13.47 -1.82
CA LEU A 151 8.49 -14.75 -2.10
C LEU A 151 8.16 -15.28 -3.51
N LEU A 152 6.91 -15.17 -3.94
CA LEU A 152 6.49 -15.55 -5.29
C LEU A 152 7.18 -14.68 -6.35
N SER A 153 7.24 -13.37 -6.11
CA SER A 153 7.87 -12.42 -7.04
C SER A 153 9.37 -12.67 -7.16
N GLU A 154 10.07 -12.92 -6.04
CA GLU A 154 11.50 -13.26 -6.04
C GLU A 154 11.76 -14.60 -6.72
N TYR A 155 10.90 -15.60 -6.48
CA TYR A 155 11.01 -16.91 -7.12
C TYR A 155 10.84 -16.83 -8.63
N LEU A 156 9.82 -16.11 -9.11
CA LEU A 156 9.58 -15.91 -10.53
C LEU A 156 10.72 -15.12 -11.18
N TRP A 157 11.20 -14.07 -10.51
CA TRP A 157 12.32 -13.28 -10.99
C TRP A 157 13.60 -14.12 -11.10
N ALA A 158 13.91 -14.95 -10.11
CA ALA A 158 15.10 -15.81 -10.11
C ALA A 158 15.07 -16.91 -11.19
N ARG A 159 13.89 -17.37 -11.62
CA ARG A 159 13.73 -18.46 -12.59
C ARG A 159 13.46 -17.98 -14.01
N MET A 160 12.71 -16.88 -14.16
CA MET A 160 12.20 -16.40 -15.44
C MET A 160 12.22 -14.86 -15.48
N PRO A 161 13.40 -14.22 -15.43
CA PRO A 161 13.53 -12.76 -15.29
C PRO A 161 12.92 -11.97 -16.46
N GLU A 162 12.82 -12.56 -17.66
CA GLU A 162 12.21 -11.87 -18.80
C GLU A 162 10.68 -11.91 -18.78
N LEU A 163 10.09 -12.93 -18.14
CA LEU A 163 8.66 -13.19 -18.17
C LEU A 163 7.97 -12.98 -16.81
N TYR A 164 8.73 -12.73 -15.75
CA TYR A 164 8.17 -12.67 -14.40
C TYR A 164 7.03 -11.65 -14.30
N LEU A 165 7.16 -10.44 -14.87
CA LEU A 165 6.10 -9.42 -14.86
C LEU A 165 4.81 -9.89 -15.56
N VAL A 166 4.94 -10.59 -16.68
CA VAL A 166 3.79 -11.12 -17.44
C VAL A 166 3.08 -12.19 -16.62
N VAL A 167 3.84 -13.13 -16.06
CA VAL A 167 3.31 -14.20 -15.21
C VAL A 167 2.64 -13.62 -13.97
N LEU A 168 3.26 -12.62 -13.35
CA LEU A 168 2.73 -11.93 -12.18
C LEU A 168 1.43 -11.20 -12.50
N GLY A 169 1.36 -10.51 -13.64
CA GLY A 169 0.15 -9.86 -14.14
C GLY A 169 -0.99 -10.85 -14.36
N ILE A 170 -0.73 -12.00 -14.99
CA ILE A 170 -1.73 -13.07 -15.18
C ILE A 170 -2.24 -13.57 -13.83
N ILE A 171 -1.32 -13.83 -12.89
CA ILE A 171 -1.68 -14.29 -11.54
C ILE A 171 -2.58 -13.27 -10.84
N ILE A 172 -2.28 -11.97 -10.95
CA ILE A 172 -3.11 -10.91 -10.37
C ILE A 172 -4.52 -10.93 -10.97
N VAL A 173 -4.64 -11.04 -12.30
CA VAL A 173 -5.95 -11.12 -12.98
C VAL A 173 -6.76 -12.33 -12.48
N LEU A 174 -6.13 -13.49 -12.40
CA LEU A 174 -6.79 -14.70 -11.90
C LEU A 174 -7.23 -14.55 -10.44
N VAL A 175 -6.41 -13.94 -9.58
CA VAL A 175 -6.79 -13.70 -8.18
C VAL A 175 -7.94 -12.71 -8.07
N ILE A 176 -7.96 -11.65 -8.87
CA ILE A 176 -9.09 -10.71 -8.93
C ILE A 176 -10.38 -11.43 -9.34
N GLU A 177 -10.31 -12.29 -10.36
CA GLU A 177 -11.46 -12.98 -10.94
C GLU A 177 -12.01 -14.07 -10.02
N PHE A 178 -11.13 -14.92 -9.47
CA PHE A 178 -11.55 -16.10 -8.71
C PHE A 178 -11.59 -15.89 -7.20
N MET A 179 -10.85 -14.90 -6.66
CA MET A 179 -10.72 -14.68 -5.22
C MET A 179 -10.91 -13.20 -4.83
N PRO A 180 -12.08 -12.59 -5.11
CA PRO A 180 -12.31 -11.15 -4.91
C PRO A 180 -12.28 -10.69 -3.44
N ARG A 181 -12.46 -11.63 -2.49
CA ARG A 181 -12.31 -11.35 -1.04
C ARG A 181 -10.86 -11.46 -0.55
N GLY A 182 -9.96 -11.93 -1.41
CA GLY A 182 -8.55 -12.20 -1.16
C GLY A 182 -8.25 -13.65 -0.77
N VAL A 183 -7.03 -14.07 -1.11
CA VAL A 183 -6.57 -15.48 -1.01
C VAL A 183 -6.58 -15.97 0.44
N VAL A 184 -6.12 -15.15 1.38
CA VAL A 184 -6.07 -15.52 2.80
C VAL A 184 -7.47 -15.68 3.39
N VAL A 185 -8.40 -14.79 3.06
CA VAL A 185 -9.80 -14.88 3.54
C VAL A 185 -10.48 -16.11 2.96
N HIS A 186 -10.25 -16.40 1.67
CA HIS A 186 -10.80 -17.58 1.02
C HIS A 186 -10.24 -18.88 1.61
N ALA A 187 -8.93 -18.94 1.88
CA ALA A 187 -8.31 -20.07 2.56
C ALA A 187 -8.90 -20.31 3.97
N LEU A 188 -9.17 -19.23 4.72
CA LEU A 188 -9.80 -19.32 6.05
C LEU A 188 -11.28 -19.74 5.99
N GLU A 189 -12.02 -19.30 4.97
CA GLU A 189 -13.41 -19.74 4.70
C GLU A 189 -13.46 -21.24 4.38
N VAL A 190 -12.55 -21.74 3.54
CA VAL A 190 -12.41 -23.17 3.21
C VAL A 190 -12.07 -24.00 4.46
N LEU A 191 -11.25 -23.46 5.36
CA LEU A 191 -10.87 -24.09 6.63
C LEU A 191 -11.91 -23.94 7.75
N ARG A 192 -13.08 -23.30 7.50
CA ARG A 192 -14.13 -23.02 8.50
C ARG A 192 -13.66 -22.25 9.74
N ILE A 193 -12.60 -21.44 9.63
CA ILE A 193 -12.11 -20.61 10.73
C ILE A 193 -12.82 -19.25 10.67
N LYS A 194 -13.50 -18.85 11.74
CA LYS A 194 -14.23 -17.56 11.79
C LYS A 194 -13.23 -16.39 11.74
N VAL A 195 -13.37 -15.54 10.72
CA VAL A 195 -12.67 -14.26 10.59
C VAL A 195 -13.45 -13.16 11.33
N VAL A 196 -12.75 -12.33 12.13
CA VAL A 196 -13.30 -11.24 12.97
C VAL A 196 -12.82 -9.87 12.49
#